data_AF-L1PTV0-F1
#
_entry.id   AF-L1PTV0-F1
#
_cell.length_a   1.000
_cell.length_b   1.000
_cell.length_c   1.000
_cell.angle_alpha   90.00
_cell.angle_beta   90.00
_cell.angle_gamma   90.00
#
_symmetry.space_group_name_H-M   'P 1'
#
loop_
_entity.id
_entity.type
_entity.pdbx_description
1 polymer ?
#
loop_
_entity_poly.entity_id
_entity_poly.type
_entity_poly.pdbx_seq_one_letter_code
_entity_poly.pdbx_strand_id
1 'polypeptide(L)' 'MLKHYSHDGSTEIVCNKTDNSTKFILYLDGDAYSAPAILISDGETQKLYYSHRDYLGSIVMLTDENGNIAERRHFDP' A
#
# COMPACT_ATOMS: atom_id res chain seq x y z
N MET A 1 4.51 3.21 -17.37
CA MET A 1 4.70 3.10 -15.90
C MET A 1 5.85 2.12 -15.66
N LEU A 2 6.86 2.50 -14.86
CA LEU A 2 7.99 1.67 -14.48
C LEU A 2 7.90 1.40 -12.97
N LYS A 3 8.15 0.16 -12.55
CA LYS A 3 8.12 -0.25 -11.15
C LYS A 3 9.47 -0.80 -10.72
N HIS A 4 9.93 -0.38 -9.56
CA HIS A 4 11.12 -0.90 -8.89
C HIS A 4 10.72 -1.50 -7.56
N TYR A 5 11.33 -2.62 -7.20
CA TYR A 5 11.07 -3.34 -5.96
C TYR A 5 12.36 -3.47 -5.19
N SER A 6 12.30 -3.27 -3.88
CA SER A 6 13.42 -3.61 -3.00
C SER A 6 13.61 -5.13 -2.95
N HIS A 7 14.83 -5.57 -2.63
CA HIS A 7 15.17 -6.99 -2.58
C HIS A 7 14.34 -7.75 -1.53
N ASP A 8 14.06 -7.10 -0.41
CA ASP A 8 13.27 -7.60 0.72
C ASP A 8 11.76 -7.40 0.54
N GLY A 9 11.31 -6.76 -0.54
CA GLY A 9 9.89 -6.53 -0.82
C GLY A 9 9.21 -5.47 0.05
N SER A 10 9.95 -4.81 0.96
CA SER A 10 9.44 -3.78 1.86
C SER A 10 9.12 -2.46 1.17
N THR A 11 9.66 -2.23 -0.03
CA THR A 11 9.48 -0.98 -0.77
C THR A 11 9.18 -1.22 -2.25
N GLU A 12 8.21 -0.47 -2.78
CA GLU A 12 7.91 -0.35 -4.20
C GLU A 12 8.01 1.12 -4.63
N ILE A 13 8.72 1.39 -5.72
CA ILE A 13 8.80 2.72 -6.33
C ILE A 13 8.14 2.66 -7.69
N VAL A 14 7.16 3.52 -7.89
CA VAL A 14 6.36 3.61 -9.10
C VAL A 14 6.68 4.91 -9.81
N CYS A 15 7.35 4.82 -10.95
CA CYS A 15 7.71 5.95 -11.78
C CYS A 15 6.76 6.05 -12.98
N ASN A 16 6.01 7.13 -13.07
CA ASN A 16 5.19 7.43 -14.22
C ASN A 16 5.93 8.39 -15.16
N LYS A 17 6.26 7.90 -16.36
CA LYS A 17 7.02 8.66 -17.37
C LYS A 17 6.15 9.65 -18.15
N THR A 18 4.83 9.53 -18.07
CA THR A 18 3.89 10.39 -18.80
C THR A 18 3.71 11.74 -18.12
N ASP A 19 3.60 11.74 -16.79
CA ASP A 19 3.44 12.95 -15.96
C ASP A 19 4.71 13.27 -15.14
N ASN A 20 5.78 12.48 -15.32
CA ASN A 20 7.04 12.58 -14.58
C ASN A 20 6.89 12.48 -13.05
N SER A 21 5.82 11.83 -12.56
CA SER A 21 5.58 11.60 -11.14
C SER A 21 6.25 10.33 -10.62
N THR A 22 6.66 10.37 -9.35
CA THR A 22 7.21 9.21 -8.64
C THR A 22 6.42 8.97 -7.37
N LYS A 23 5.96 7.74 -7.15
CA LYS A 23 5.33 7.32 -5.90
C LYS A 23 6.20 6.31 -5.20
N PHE A 24 6.33 6.47 -3.89
CA PHE A 24 7.00 5.56 -2.99
C PHE A 24 5.95 4.85 -2.16
N ILE A 25 5.99 3.52 -2.15
CA ILE A 25 5.10 2.66 -1.38
C ILE A 25 6.00 1.89 -0.42
N LEU A 26 5.81 2.10 0.87
CA LEU A 26 6.53 1.41 1.93
C LEU A 26 5.56 0.49 2.65
N TYR A 27 5.88 -0.79 2.66
CA TYR A 27 5.18 -1.83 3.40
C TYR A 27 5.80 -1.90 4.80
N LEU A 28 5.07 -1.39 5.81
CA LEU A 28 5.58 -1.29 7.17
C LEU A 28 5.45 -2.65 7.86
N ASP A 29 6.57 -3.18 8.36
CA ASP A 29 6.65 -4.49 9.04
C ASP A 29 6.27 -5.67 8.15
N GLY A 30 6.72 -5.66 6.90
CA GLY A 30 6.54 -6.78 5.98
C GLY A 30 6.75 -6.38 4.52
N ASP A 31 5.97 -7.00 3.66
CA ASP A 31 5.94 -6.81 2.21
C ASP A 31 4.49 -6.56 1.73
N ALA A 32 4.30 -6.47 0.41
CA ALA A 32 3.00 -6.26 -0.23
C ALA A 32 1.89 -7.24 0.20
N TYR A 33 2.25 -8.42 0.69
CA TYR A 33 1.36 -9.50 1.10
C TYR A 33 1.38 -9.78 2.58
N SER A 34 2.23 -9.16 3.40
CA SER A 34 2.34 -9.43 4.84
C SER A 34 2.19 -8.18 5.71
N ALA A 35 2.48 -6.99 5.19
CA ALA A 35 2.49 -5.77 5.98
C ALA A 35 1.10 -5.38 6.53
N PRO A 36 0.99 -5.08 7.83
CA PRO A 36 -0.23 -4.55 8.45
C PRO A 36 -0.51 -3.08 8.08
N ALA A 37 0.51 -2.33 7.66
CA ALA A 37 0.37 -0.93 7.28
C ALA A 37 1.18 -0.59 6.03
N ILE A 38 0.68 0.38 5.25
CA ILE A 38 1.25 0.82 3.99
C ILE A 38 1.34 2.34 4.02
N LEU A 39 2.54 2.86 3.83
CA LEU A 39 2.78 4.29 3.66
C LEU A 39 2.98 4.60 2.18
N ILE A 40 2.16 5.48 1.63
CA ILE A 40 2.26 5.93 0.25
C ILE A 40 2.68 7.40 0.25
N SER A 41 3.74 7.72 -0.48
CA SER A 41 4.27 9.08 -0.63
C SER A 41 4.45 9.43 -2.10
N ASP A 42 4.11 10.67 -2.48
CA ASP A 42 4.42 11.23 -3.80
C ASP A 42 5.62 12.20 -3.77
N GLY A 43 6.30 12.28 -2.63
CA GLY A 43 7.42 13.20 -2.39
C GLY A 43 7.00 14.53 -1.75
N GLU A 44 5.71 14.88 -1.78
CA GLU A 44 5.18 16.09 -1.14
C GLU A 44 4.26 15.74 0.02
N THR A 45 3.38 14.76 -0.18
CA THR A 45 2.41 14.28 0.79
C THR A 45 2.63 12.81 1.11
N GLN A 46 2.29 12.42 2.33
CA GLN A 46 2.35 11.04 2.80
C GLN A 46 0.97 10.63 3.30
N LYS A 47 0.54 9.42 2.95
CA LYS A 47 -0.72 8.82 3.40
C LYS A 47 -0.45 7.46 4.01
N LEU A 48 -0.88 7.28 5.25
CA LEU A 48 -0.77 6.02 5.96
C LEU A 48 -2.10 5.27 5.86
N TYR A 49 -2.01 4.00 5.49
CA TYR A 49 -3.13 3.08 5.42
C TYR A 49 -2.86 1.83 6.25
N TYR A 50 -3.89 1.35 6.95
CA TYR A 50 -3.85 0.08 7.67
C TYR A 50 -4.62 -0.99 6.89
N SER A 51 -3.97 -2.12 6.66
CA SER A 51 -4.53 -3.27 5.94
C SER A 51 -5.14 -4.26 6.91
N HIS A 52 -6.46 -4.37 6.86
CA HIS A 52 -7.21 -5.38 7.60
C HIS A 52 -7.43 -6.58 6.70
N ARG A 53 -7.11 -7.77 7.23
CA ARG A 53 -7.12 -9.01 6.47
C ARG A 53 -8.02 -10.06 7.09
N ASP A 54 -8.54 -10.94 6.25
CA ASP A 54 -9.20 -12.15 6.70
C ASP A 54 -8.19 -13.20 7.17
N TYR A 55 -8.71 -14.34 7.63
CA TYR A 55 -7.90 -15.45 8.11
C TYR A 55 -6.99 -16.06 7.02
N LEU A 56 -7.35 -15.94 5.74
CA LEU A 56 -6.58 -16.47 4.61
C LEU A 56 -5.54 -15.45 4.08
N GLY A 57 -5.50 -14.25 4.66
CA GLY A 57 -4.56 -13.19 4.29
C GLY A 57 -5.07 -12.23 3.21
N SER A 58 -6.32 -12.35 2.78
CA SER A 58 -6.92 -11.43 1.80
C SER A 58 -7.19 -10.08 2.47
N ILE A 59 -6.83 -8.98 1.79
CA ILE A 59 -7.15 -7.63 2.27
C ILE A 59 -8.65 -7.37 2.10
N VAL A 60 -9.36 -7.24 3.22
CA VAL A 60 -10.81 -7.01 3.28
C VAL A 60 -11.15 -5.53 3.46
N MET A 61 -10.26 -4.77 4.09
CA MET A 61 -10.50 -3.35 4.36
C MET A 61 -9.18 -2.59 4.48
N LEU A 62 -9.17 -1.34 4.01
CA LEU A 62 -8.13 -0.36 4.24
C LEU A 62 -8.70 0.81 5.03
N THR A 63 -8.02 1.22 6.09
CA THR A 63 -8.39 2.41 6.86
C THR A 63 -7.28 3.45 6.82
N ASP A 64 -7.64 4.73 6.87
CA ASP A 64 -6.68 5.83 7.00
C ASP A 64 -6.15 5.94 8.45
N GLU A 65 -5.25 6.91 8.68
CA GLU A 65 -4.69 7.23 9.99
C GLU A 65 -5.71 7.63 11.07
N ASN A 66 -6.89 8.10 10.65
CA ASN A 66 -7.98 8.51 11.53
C ASN A 66 -8.99 7.36 11.78
N GLY A 67 -8.76 6.19 11.20
CA GLY A 67 -9.67 5.04 11.28
C GLY A 67 -10.87 5.12 10.34
N ASN A 68 -10.90 6.06 9.40
CA ASN A 68 -11.93 6.10 8.37
C ASN A 68 -11.67 5.01 7.33
N ILE A 69 -12.74 4.43 6.79
CA ILE A 69 -12.65 3.41 5.75
C ILE A 69 -12.27 4.07 4.44
N ALA A 70 -11.06 3.78 3.95
CA ALA A 70 -10.57 4.22 2.66
C ALA A 70 -11.04 3.30 1.54
N GLU A 71 -11.05 1.98 1.80
CA GLU A 71 -11.54 0.97 0.87
C GLU A 71 -12.10 -0.23 1.64
N ARG A 72 -13.16 -0.86 1.13
CA ARG A 72 -13.69 -2.13 1.64
C ARG A 72 -13.95 -3.06 0.47
N ARG A 73 -13.46 -4.28 0.58
CA ARG A 73 -13.72 -5.36 -0.39
C ARG A 73 -14.62 -6.40 0.25
N HIS A 74 -15.67 -6.78 -0.47
CA HIS A 74 -16.51 -7.91 -0.13
C HIS A 74 -16.16 -9.04 -1.09
N PHE A 75 -15.92 -10.22 -0.55
CA PHE A 75 -15.71 -11.43 -1.34
C PHE A 75 -16.94 -12.31 -1.16
N ASP A 76 -17.59 -12.65 -2.27
CA ASP A 76 -18.61 -13.69 -2.29
C ASP A 76 -17.92 -15.07 -2.17
N PRO A 77 -18.51 -16.03 -1.45
CA PRO A 77 -17.93 -17.36 -1.21
C PRO A 77 -17.90 -18.29 -2.44
#